data_AF-A0A6B2E1Z9-F1
#
_entry.id   AF-A0A6B2E1Z9-F1
#
_cell.length_a   1.000
_cell.length_b   1.000
_cell.length_c   1.000
_cell.angle_alpha   90.00
_cell.angle_beta   90.00
_cell.angle_gamma   90.00
#
_symmetry.space_group_name_H-M   'P 1'
#
loop_
_entity.id
_entity.type
_entity.pdbx_description
1 polymer ?
#
loop_
_entity_poly.entity_id
_entity_poly.type
_entity_poly.pdbx_seq_one_letter_code
_entity_poly.pdbx_strand_id
1 'polypeptide(L)'
;MCARLLALDEATTRAVPGIAANAACGFDEWARAGTQEHVPHSAMAARAGVEPALLASAGLTASGAVVDGASGLLAAFGARSRARRLTAGLATRFAIRDIVHEPAPACAFVQGLAGSRRRSRGGTAPIRPTSNPSSSDSPTRRPARLSVASVHAACVDGLDRASSVAWPLHTLSHAEAWPHSPRSGPPRARTPRPA
;
A
#
# COMPACT_ATOMS: atom_id res chain seq x y z
N MET A 1 2.84 8.34 -13.80
CA MET A 1 3.60 7.95 -15.01
C MET A 1 2.71 7.80 -16.24
N CYS A 2 1.59 7.07 -16.18
CA CYS A 2 0.67 6.90 -17.33
C CYS A 2 0.14 8.22 -17.90
N ALA A 3 -0.36 9.14 -17.07
CA ALA A 3 -0.82 10.46 -17.52
C ALA A 3 0.26 11.25 -18.29
N ARG A 4 1.53 11.10 -17.90
CA ARG A 4 2.67 11.74 -18.57
C ARG A 4 2.99 11.09 -19.92
N LEU A 5 2.87 9.76 -20.02
CA LEU A 5 3.05 9.03 -21.28
C LEU A 5 1.93 9.33 -22.28
N LEU A 6 0.71 9.57 -21.79
CA LEU A 6 -0.44 9.98 -22.60
C LEU A 6 -0.47 11.49 -22.90
N ALA A 7 0.52 12.25 -22.43
CA ALA A 7 0.60 13.71 -22.57
C ALA A 7 -0.69 14.45 -22.14
N LEU A 8 -1.33 14.01 -21.05
CA LEU A 8 -2.53 14.65 -20.52
C LEU A 8 -2.20 16.03 -19.97
N ASP A 9 -3.15 16.97 -20.10
CA ASP A 9 -3.06 18.28 -19.47
C ASP A 9 -3.15 18.19 -17.94
N GLU A 10 -2.90 19.31 -17.25
CA GLU A 10 -2.88 19.36 -15.79
C GLU A 10 -4.23 19.02 -15.15
N ALA A 11 -5.34 19.52 -15.71
CA ALA A 11 -6.67 19.30 -15.16
C ALA A 11 -7.07 17.83 -15.29
N THR A 12 -6.83 17.24 -16.46
CA THR A 12 -7.07 15.80 -16.70
C THR A 12 -6.15 14.94 -15.83
N THR A 13 -4.88 15.30 -15.69
CA THR A 13 -3.92 14.59 -14.83
C THR A 13 -4.36 14.59 -13.37
N ARG A 14 -4.96 15.68 -12.88
CA ARG A 14 -5.44 15.79 -11.49
C ARG A 14 -6.63 14.88 -11.20
N ALA A 15 -7.43 14.50 -12.20
CA ALA A 15 -8.55 13.57 -12.04
C ALA A 15 -8.07 12.11 -11.88
N VAL A 16 -6.91 11.75 -12.43
CA VAL A 16 -6.41 10.36 -12.45
C VAL A 16 -6.31 9.73 -11.05
N PRO A 17 -5.68 10.37 -10.03
CA PRO A 17 -5.68 9.82 -8.67
C PRO A 17 -7.10 9.68 -8.09
N GLY A 18 -7.98 10.62 -8.43
CA GLY A 18 -9.42 10.61 -8.11
C GLY A 18 -10.10 9.31 -8.52
N ILE A 19 -9.90 8.92 -9.77
CA ILE A 19 -10.48 7.71 -10.35
C ILE A 19 -9.77 6.48 -9.77
N ALA A 20 -8.44 6.49 -9.73
CA ALA A 20 -7.62 5.37 -9.27
C ALA A 20 -7.83 5.00 -7.79
N ALA A 21 -8.15 5.96 -6.93
CA ALA A 21 -8.38 5.72 -5.50
C ALA A 21 -9.51 4.70 -5.24
N ASN A 22 -10.48 4.57 -6.16
CA ASN A 22 -11.57 3.59 -6.04
C ASN A 22 -11.10 2.13 -6.21
N ALA A 23 -9.89 1.92 -6.72
CA ALA A 23 -9.26 0.61 -6.87
C ALA A 23 -8.12 0.39 -5.85
N ALA A 24 -8.00 1.24 -4.81
CA ALA A 24 -7.02 1.06 -3.76
C ALA A 24 -7.40 -0.16 -2.88
N CYS A 25 -6.72 -1.27 -3.10
CA CYS A 25 -6.91 -2.54 -2.38
C CYS A 25 -5.58 -3.31 -2.27
N GLY A 26 -5.65 -4.52 -1.69
CA GLY A 26 -4.49 -5.38 -1.41
C GLY A 26 -4.30 -5.54 0.09
N PHE A 27 -4.46 -6.76 0.57
CA PHE A 27 -4.38 -7.09 2.00
C PHE A 27 -3.25 -8.06 2.25
N ASP A 28 -2.57 -7.95 3.39
CA ASP A 28 -1.37 -8.75 3.68
C ASP A 28 -1.65 -10.09 4.36
N GLU A 29 -2.91 -10.51 4.46
CA GLU A 29 -3.28 -11.79 5.09
C GLU A 29 -2.64 -13.00 4.39
N TRP A 30 -2.30 -12.86 3.10
CA TRP A 30 -1.53 -13.86 2.35
C TRP A 30 -0.27 -14.31 3.07
N ALA A 31 0.37 -13.41 3.82
CA ALA A 31 1.60 -13.71 4.53
C ALA A 31 1.36 -14.59 5.76
N ARG A 32 0.17 -14.55 6.37
CA ARG A 32 -0.22 -15.44 7.46
C ARG A 32 -0.73 -16.77 6.91
N ALA A 33 -1.59 -16.70 5.91
CA ALA A 33 -2.23 -17.86 5.27
C ALA A 33 -1.26 -18.69 4.38
N GLY A 34 -0.12 -18.12 3.97
CA GLY A 34 0.85 -18.79 3.08
C GLY A 34 0.36 -18.88 1.63
N THR A 35 -0.54 -17.98 1.23
CA THR A 35 -1.21 -17.97 -0.06
C THR A 35 -0.56 -16.98 -1.03
N GLN A 36 -1.02 -16.99 -2.28
CA GLN A 36 -0.30 -16.37 -3.41
C GLN A 36 -0.95 -15.05 -3.89
N GLU A 37 -1.85 -14.44 -3.12
CA GLU A 37 -2.57 -13.21 -3.51
C GLU A 37 -1.61 -12.02 -3.69
N HIS A 38 -0.45 -12.04 -3.03
CA HIS A 38 0.58 -11.02 -3.21
C HIS A 38 1.17 -10.98 -4.63
N VAL A 39 1.15 -12.10 -5.34
CA VAL A 39 1.70 -12.22 -6.69
C VAL A 39 0.99 -11.25 -7.67
N PRO A 40 -0.36 -11.25 -7.76
CA PRO A 40 -1.06 -10.29 -8.61
C PRO A 40 -1.15 -8.86 -8.06
N HIS A 41 -0.80 -8.56 -6.80
CA HIS A 41 -0.96 -7.20 -6.24
C HIS A 41 -0.28 -6.12 -7.09
N SER A 42 0.93 -6.38 -7.59
CA SER A 42 1.66 -5.42 -8.43
C SER A 42 0.99 -5.21 -9.79
N ALA A 43 0.47 -6.28 -10.40
CA ALA A 43 -0.26 -6.22 -11.67
C ALA A 43 -1.59 -5.46 -11.50
N MET A 44 -2.30 -5.70 -10.40
CA MET A 44 -3.54 -4.98 -10.06
C MET A 44 -3.26 -3.48 -9.84
N ALA A 45 -2.19 -3.13 -9.13
CA ALA A 45 -1.78 -1.74 -8.94
C ALA A 45 -1.40 -1.06 -10.27
N ALA A 46 -0.69 -1.77 -11.16
CA ALA A 46 -0.35 -1.25 -12.49
C ALA A 46 -1.60 -0.99 -13.33
N ARG A 47 -2.56 -1.93 -13.35
CA ARG A 47 -3.85 -1.76 -14.00
C ARG A 47 -4.61 -0.54 -13.44
N ALA A 48 -4.65 -0.41 -12.12
CA ALA A 48 -5.26 0.72 -11.41
C ALA A 48 -4.55 2.06 -11.64
N GLY A 49 -3.41 2.10 -12.34
CA GLY A 49 -2.79 3.34 -12.82
C GLY A 49 -3.08 3.65 -14.29
N VAL A 50 -3.16 2.62 -15.14
CA VAL A 50 -3.38 2.74 -16.58
C VAL A 50 -4.84 3.03 -16.90
N GLU A 51 -5.76 2.22 -16.38
CA GLU A 51 -7.19 2.32 -16.68
C GLU A 51 -7.78 3.68 -16.25
N PRO A 52 -7.49 4.21 -15.05
CA PRO A 52 -7.90 5.57 -14.66
C PRO A 52 -7.34 6.69 -15.54
N ALA A 53 -6.12 6.56 -16.04
CA ALA A 53 -5.53 7.56 -16.94
C ALA A 53 -6.23 7.56 -18.30
N LEU A 54 -6.60 6.38 -18.82
CA LEU A 54 -7.41 6.27 -20.04
C LEU A 54 -8.81 6.83 -19.83
N LEU A 55 -9.47 6.50 -18.72
CA LEU A 55 -10.78 7.04 -18.38
C LEU A 55 -10.77 8.56 -18.26
N ALA A 56 -9.75 9.13 -17.61
CA ALA A 56 -9.59 10.58 -17.53
C ALA A 56 -9.40 11.19 -18.92
N SER A 57 -8.58 10.58 -19.79
CA SER A 57 -8.40 11.04 -21.18
C SER A 57 -9.68 11.01 -22.01
N ALA A 58 -10.63 10.14 -21.67
CA ALA A 58 -11.96 10.07 -22.25
C ALA A 58 -12.98 11.05 -21.63
N GLY A 59 -12.55 11.91 -20.69
CA GLY A 59 -13.38 12.93 -20.07
C GLY A 59 -13.99 12.56 -18.72
N LEU A 60 -13.63 11.41 -18.12
CA LEU A 60 -14.07 11.10 -16.76
C LEU A 60 -13.40 12.06 -15.76
N THR A 61 -14.21 12.75 -14.95
CA THR A 61 -13.73 13.65 -13.90
C THR A 61 -13.78 12.99 -12.53
N ALA A 62 -13.01 13.51 -11.58
CA ALA A 62 -13.02 13.04 -10.19
C ALA A 62 -12.62 14.14 -9.21
N SER A 63 -12.82 13.87 -7.91
CA SER A 63 -12.51 14.83 -6.84
C SER A 63 -11.03 15.20 -6.82
N GLY A 64 -10.76 16.51 -6.84
CA GLY A 64 -9.41 17.07 -6.69
C GLY A 64 -8.84 16.99 -5.28
N ALA A 65 -9.59 16.44 -4.31
CA ALA A 65 -9.21 16.25 -2.91
C ALA A 65 -9.34 14.77 -2.47
N VAL A 66 -9.37 13.81 -3.40
CA VAL A 66 -9.58 12.39 -3.08
C VAL A 66 -8.50 11.84 -2.14
N VAL A 67 -7.28 12.39 -2.16
CA VAL A 67 -6.15 11.83 -1.41
C VAL A 67 -6.23 12.25 0.06
N ASP A 68 -6.43 13.54 0.31
CA ASP A 68 -6.26 14.18 1.63
C ASP A 68 -7.52 14.87 2.17
N GLY A 69 -8.62 14.85 1.42
CA GLY A 69 -9.93 15.34 1.84
C GLY A 69 -10.51 14.60 3.04
N ALA A 70 -11.56 15.16 3.63
CA ALA A 70 -12.17 14.62 4.86
C ALA A 70 -12.68 13.17 4.70
N SER A 71 -13.19 12.82 3.52
CA SER A 71 -13.61 11.47 3.14
C SER A 71 -12.65 10.82 2.12
N GLY A 72 -11.39 11.27 2.10
CA GLY A 72 -10.37 10.84 1.15
C GLY A 72 -9.63 9.57 1.57
N LEU A 73 -8.75 9.11 0.69
CA LEU A 73 -7.94 7.90 0.84
C LEU A 73 -7.18 7.89 2.18
N LEU A 74 -6.47 8.97 2.50
CA LEU A 74 -5.71 9.03 3.76
C LEU A 74 -6.61 9.00 5.00
N ALA A 75 -7.83 9.54 4.93
CA ALA A 75 -8.78 9.45 6.03
C ALA A 75 -9.29 8.01 6.19
N ALA A 76 -9.66 7.35 5.08
CA ALA A 76 -10.13 5.96 5.08
C ALA A 76 -9.10 4.98 5.66
N PHE A 77 -7.81 5.22 5.42
CA PHE A 77 -6.72 4.38 5.95
C PHE A 77 -6.09 4.90 7.26
N GLY A 78 -6.69 5.89 7.93
CA GLY A 78 -6.15 6.41 9.21
C GLY A 78 -4.78 7.10 9.10
N ALA A 79 -4.41 7.55 7.90
CA ALA A 79 -3.09 8.10 7.56
C ALA A 79 -3.09 9.63 7.38
N ARG A 80 -4.18 10.33 7.73
CA ARG A 80 -4.33 11.78 7.51
C ARG A 80 -3.23 12.62 8.15
N SER A 81 -2.75 12.24 9.34
CA SER A 81 -1.63 12.91 10.03
C SER A 81 -0.33 12.89 9.24
N ARG A 82 -0.19 11.97 8.29
CA ARG A 82 1.01 11.77 7.47
C ARG A 82 0.94 12.46 6.11
N ALA A 83 -0.14 13.19 5.79
CA ALA A 83 -0.35 13.82 4.49
C ALA A 83 0.83 14.70 4.02
N ARG A 84 1.43 15.49 4.93
CA ARG A 84 2.60 16.33 4.63
C ARG A 84 3.82 15.55 4.11
N ARG A 85 3.92 14.26 4.39
CA ARG A 85 5.03 13.42 3.92
C ARG A 85 4.95 13.14 2.41
N LEU A 86 3.78 13.24 1.79
CA LEU A 86 3.61 12.97 0.36
C LEU A 86 4.35 13.97 -0.53
N THR A 87 4.47 15.22 -0.08
CA THR A 87 5.11 16.31 -0.83
C THR A 87 6.47 16.71 -0.28
N ALA A 88 6.88 16.13 0.85
CA ALA A 88 8.17 16.42 1.47
C ALA A 88 9.33 15.99 0.57
N GLY A 89 10.21 16.94 0.22
CA GLY A 89 11.40 16.67 -0.59
C GLY A 89 11.12 16.44 -2.08
N LEU A 90 9.93 16.78 -2.58
CA LEU A 90 9.69 16.80 -4.04
C LEU A 90 10.72 17.71 -4.73
N ALA A 91 11.13 17.33 -5.94
CA ALA A 91 12.17 17.96 -6.76
C ALA A 91 13.59 18.01 -6.17
N THR A 92 13.78 17.74 -4.87
CA THR A 92 15.09 17.79 -4.20
C THR A 92 15.62 16.39 -3.84
N ARG A 93 14.74 15.44 -3.58
CA ARG A 93 15.06 14.04 -3.29
C ARG A 93 14.31 13.11 -4.23
N PHE A 94 15.04 12.20 -4.88
CA PHE A 94 14.47 11.21 -5.79
C PHE A 94 14.54 9.82 -5.15
N ALA A 95 13.41 9.34 -4.63
CA ALA A 95 13.34 8.05 -3.91
C ALA A 95 13.79 6.83 -4.75
N ILE A 96 13.79 6.95 -6.08
CA ILE A 96 14.34 5.94 -6.99
C ILE A 96 15.83 5.64 -6.72
N ARG A 97 16.57 6.59 -6.14
CA ARG A 97 17.98 6.42 -5.78
C ARG A 97 18.19 5.55 -4.53
N ASP A 98 17.13 5.27 -3.78
CA ASP A 98 17.17 4.49 -2.54
C ASP A 98 16.65 3.05 -2.74
N ILE A 99 16.44 2.61 -3.98
CA ILE A 99 15.94 1.26 -4.28
C ILE A 99 16.98 0.22 -3.84
N VAL A 100 16.53 -0.75 -3.06
CA VAL A 100 17.33 -1.90 -2.64
C VAL A 100 17.09 -3.06 -3.61
N HIS A 101 18.17 -3.61 -4.16
CA HIS A 101 18.12 -4.84 -4.95
C HIS A 101 18.25 -6.06 -4.03
N GLU A 102 17.23 -6.91 -4.02
CA GLU A 102 17.22 -8.09 -3.16
C GLU A 102 18.23 -9.14 -3.64
N PRO A 103 19.11 -9.63 -2.75
CA PRO A 103 20.12 -10.62 -3.11
C PRO A 103 19.56 -12.05 -3.24
N ALA A 104 18.33 -12.30 -2.76
CA ALA A 104 17.67 -13.59 -2.82
C ALA A 104 16.16 -13.41 -3.09
N PRO A 105 15.50 -14.37 -3.78
CA PRO A 105 14.06 -14.36 -4.03
C PRO A 105 13.31 -14.78 -2.77
N ALA A 106 13.29 -13.91 -1.77
CA ALA A 106 12.69 -14.13 -0.47
C ALA A 106 12.11 -12.82 0.06
N CYS A 107 11.29 -12.89 1.11
CA CYS A 107 10.78 -11.66 1.73
C CYS A 107 11.92 -10.79 2.29
N ALA A 108 11.77 -9.47 2.21
CA ALA A 108 12.70 -8.48 2.78
C ALA A 108 13.12 -8.80 4.23
N PHE A 109 12.20 -9.30 5.05
CA PHE A 109 12.46 -9.65 6.46
C PHE A 109 13.46 -10.80 6.65
N VAL A 110 13.68 -11.64 5.64
CA VAL A 110 14.57 -12.80 5.71
C VAL A 110 15.82 -12.66 4.83
N GLN A 111 16.03 -11.50 4.20
CA GLN A 111 17.18 -11.26 3.33
C GLN A 111 18.52 -11.41 4.05
N GLY A 112 18.63 -10.90 5.29
CA GLY A 112 19.84 -11.04 6.10
C GLY A 112 20.21 -12.49 6.40
N LEU A 113 19.18 -13.32 6.63
CA LEU A 113 19.31 -14.74 6.91
C LEU A 113 19.65 -15.56 5.65
N ALA A 114 19.02 -15.23 4.52
CA ALA A 114 19.35 -15.83 3.23
C ALA A 114 20.80 -15.51 2.82
N GLY A 115 21.22 -14.25 3.00
CA GLY A 115 22.56 -13.78 2.69
C GLY A 115 23.65 -14.43 3.54
N SER A 116 23.42 -14.63 4.85
CA SER A 116 24.39 -15.30 5.74
C SER A 116 24.59 -16.77 5.37
N ARG A 117 23.52 -17.48 5.02
CA ARG A 117 23.57 -18.89 4.59
C ARG A 117 24.26 -19.09 3.25
N ARG A 118 24.15 -18.12 2.33
CA ARG A 118 24.87 -18.16 1.04
C ARG A 118 26.39 -17.99 1.23
N ARG A 119 26.80 -17.07 2.13
CA ARG A 119 28.21 -16.88 2.49
C ARG A 119 28.84 -18.12 3.13
N SER A 120 28.13 -18.80 4.03
CA SER A 120 28.66 -20.01 4.69
C SER A 120 28.83 -21.22 3.76
N ARG A 121 28.26 -21.19 2.55
CA ARG A 121 28.39 -22.25 1.54
C ARG A 121 29.40 -21.93 0.44
N GLY A 122 30.24 -20.90 0.60
CA GLY A 122 31.22 -20.50 -0.41
C GLY A 122 30.62 -19.76 -1.61
N GLY A 123 29.39 -19.26 -1.52
CA GLY A 123 28.83 -18.38 -2.54
C GLY A 123 29.53 -17.02 -2.56
N THR A 124 29.81 -16.48 -3.75
CA THR A 124 30.43 -15.16 -3.96
C THR A 124 29.75 -14.06 -3.13
N ALA A 125 30.51 -13.16 -2.51
CA ALA A 125 29.93 -12.07 -1.70
C ALA A 125 28.91 -11.25 -2.52
N PRO A 126 27.79 -10.79 -1.93
CA PRO A 126 26.83 -9.96 -2.65
C PRO A 126 27.47 -8.62 -3.04
N ILE A 127 26.89 -7.96 -4.04
CA ILE A 127 27.16 -6.55 -4.36
C ILE A 127 27.08 -5.77 -3.05
N ARG A 128 28.19 -5.13 -2.68
CA ARG A 128 28.35 -4.39 -1.42
C ARG A 128 27.20 -3.39 -1.29
N PRO A 129 26.35 -3.45 -0.24
CA PRO A 129 25.41 -2.38 0.01
C PRO A 129 26.22 -1.11 0.23
N THR A 130 25.86 -0.04 -0.47
CA THR A 130 26.28 1.31 -0.06
C THR A 130 25.78 1.49 1.36
N SER A 131 26.73 1.73 2.27
CA SER A 131 26.54 1.69 3.72
C SER A 131 25.38 2.57 4.18
N ASN A 132 24.45 2.00 4.94
CA ASN A 132 23.67 2.75 5.92
C ASN A 132 24.22 2.40 7.32
N PRO A 133 24.72 3.36 8.12
CA PRO A 133 25.28 3.08 9.43
C PRO A 133 24.15 3.03 10.47
N SER A 134 23.75 1.83 10.88
CA SER A 134 23.30 1.51 12.25
C SER A 134 22.59 0.15 12.29
N SER A 135 23.30 -0.89 12.71
CA SER A 135 22.78 -1.89 13.65
C SER A 135 23.94 -2.76 14.08
N SER A 136 24.11 -2.82 15.39
CA SER A 136 25.16 -3.48 16.14
C SER A 136 25.22 -4.99 15.90
N ASP A 137 26.46 -5.49 15.87
CA ASP A 137 26.84 -6.89 15.91
C ASP A 137 26.03 -7.69 16.96
N SER A 138 25.46 -8.82 16.53
CA SER A 138 24.85 -9.81 17.41
C SER A 138 25.59 -11.15 17.24
N PRO A 139 25.86 -11.90 18.33
CA PRO A 139 26.80 -13.02 18.31
C PRO A 139 26.31 -14.17 17.41
N THR A 140 27.25 -14.71 16.64
CA THR A 140 27.09 -15.74 15.62
C THR A 140 26.67 -17.09 16.21
N ARG A 141 25.37 -17.28 16.47
CA ARG A 141 24.79 -18.63 16.59
C ARG A 141 24.89 -19.35 15.24
N ARG A 142 25.44 -20.57 15.22
CA ARG A 142 25.35 -21.49 14.08
C ARG A 142 23.90 -21.54 13.60
N PRO A 143 23.58 -21.23 12.33
CA PRO A 143 22.21 -21.25 11.88
C PRO A 143 21.74 -22.71 11.84
N ALA A 144 20.77 -23.05 12.68
CA ALA A 144 20.00 -24.28 12.54
C ALA A 144 19.46 -24.37 11.11
N ARG A 145 19.26 -25.59 10.58
CA ARG A 145 18.63 -25.76 9.26
C ARG A 145 17.27 -25.06 9.28
N LEU A 146 17.17 -23.94 8.59
CA LEU A 146 15.92 -23.21 8.45
C LEU A 146 14.96 -24.04 7.62
N SER A 147 13.81 -24.38 8.20
CA SER A 147 12.66 -24.95 7.51
C SER A 147 11.83 -23.83 6.88
N VAL A 148 10.99 -24.16 5.91
CA VAL A 148 9.99 -23.24 5.34
C VAL A 148 9.13 -22.62 6.45
N ALA A 149 8.75 -23.40 7.45
CA ALA A 149 7.99 -22.92 8.61
C ALA A 149 8.74 -21.85 9.42
N SER A 150 10.05 -21.99 9.62
CA SER A 150 10.85 -20.97 10.33
C SER A 150 10.99 -19.66 9.55
N VAL A 151 11.00 -19.73 8.22
CA VAL A 151 11.00 -18.55 7.34
C VAL A 151 9.64 -17.86 7.38
N HIS A 152 8.56 -18.64 7.33
CA HIS A 152 7.19 -18.14 7.45
C HIS A 152 6.95 -17.41 8.77
N ALA A 153 7.37 -18.01 9.89
CA ALA A 153 7.26 -17.39 11.20
C ALA A 153 8.03 -16.07 11.29
N ALA A 154 9.26 -16.01 10.76
CA ALA A 154 10.05 -14.77 10.73
C ALA A 154 9.39 -13.66 9.88
N CYS A 155 8.70 -14.01 8.79
CA CYS A 155 7.93 -13.07 7.99
C CYS A 155 6.72 -12.53 8.77
N VAL A 156 5.96 -13.40 9.44
CA VAL A 156 4.80 -13.01 10.26
C VAL A 156 5.24 -12.11 11.42
N ASP A 157 6.31 -12.47 12.13
CA ASP A 157 6.88 -11.64 13.20
C ASP A 157 7.32 -10.26 12.69
N GLY A 158 7.87 -10.19 11.47
CA GLY A 158 8.24 -8.93 10.82
C GLY A 158 7.02 -8.05 10.53
N LEU A 159 5.93 -8.65 10.07
CA LEU A 159 4.66 -7.96 9.81
C LEU A 159 3.99 -7.46 11.08
N ASP A 160 4.00 -8.25 12.16
CA ASP A 160 3.43 -7.83 13.44
C ASP A 160 4.19 -6.63 14.02
N ARG A 161 5.53 -6.61 13.91
CA ARG A 161 6.34 -5.44 14.28
C ARG A 161 6.02 -4.22 13.40
N ALA A 162 5.88 -4.39 12.09
CA ALA A 162 5.53 -3.31 11.17
C ALA A 162 4.12 -2.73 11.47
N SER A 163 3.17 -3.60 11.80
CA SER A 163 1.79 -3.23 12.12
C SER A 163 1.69 -2.47 13.46
N SER A 164 2.52 -2.83 14.45
CA SER A 164 2.58 -2.16 15.76
C SER A 164 3.05 -0.69 15.70
N VAL A 165 3.80 -0.31 14.68
CA VAL A 165 4.31 1.07 14.48
C VAL A 165 3.30 1.94 13.72
N ALA A 166 2.26 1.34 13.13
CA ALA A 166 1.51 2.04 12.11
C ALA A 166 -0.03 1.90 12.20
N TRP A 167 -0.59 0.88 12.86
CA TRP A 167 -2.04 0.67 12.90
C TRP A 167 -2.55 0.24 14.28
N PRO A 168 -3.03 1.17 15.13
CA PRO A 168 -4.12 0.82 16.03
C PRO A 168 -5.34 0.64 15.14
N LEU A 169 -5.62 -0.60 14.74
CA LEU A 169 -6.99 -0.97 14.41
C LEU A 169 -7.79 -0.69 15.68
N HIS A 170 -8.47 0.46 15.72
CA HIS A 170 -9.72 0.49 16.47
C HIS A 170 -10.52 -0.67 15.90
N THR A 171 -10.61 -1.74 16.69
CA THR A 171 -11.65 -2.73 16.54
C THR A 171 -12.94 -1.95 16.35
N LEU A 172 -13.49 -1.96 15.14
CA LEU A 172 -14.92 -1.76 14.94
C LEU A 172 -15.60 -2.99 15.56
N SER A 173 -15.54 -3.05 16.89
CA SER A 173 -16.61 -3.61 17.69
C SER A 173 -17.87 -2.87 17.26
N HIS A 174 -18.92 -3.64 17.03
CA HIS A 174 -20.22 -3.11 16.65
C HIS A 174 -20.66 -1.97 17.58
N ALA A 175 -21.41 -1.03 16.99
CA ALA A 175 -22.16 0.05 17.62
C ALA A 175 -21.39 1.36 17.90
N GLU A 176 -21.36 2.25 16.90
CA GLU A 176 -21.63 3.67 17.16
C GLU A 176 -22.31 4.29 15.95
N ALA A 177 -23.47 4.88 16.22
CA ALA A 177 -24.48 5.29 15.27
C ALA A 177 -23.98 6.42 14.35
N TRP A 178 -24.17 6.24 13.05
CA TRP A 178 -24.23 7.37 12.12
C TRP A 178 -25.37 8.31 12.55
N PRO A 179 -25.12 9.61 12.78
CA PRO A 179 -26.20 10.55 13.03
C PRO A 179 -27.08 10.64 11.79
N HIS A 180 -28.36 10.27 11.96
CA HIS A 180 -29.39 10.33 10.94
C HIS A 180 -29.46 11.71 10.29
N SER A 181 -29.27 11.77 8.97
CA SER A 181 -29.85 12.85 8.17
C SER A 181 -31.26 12.43 7.75
N PRO A 182 -32.27 13.31 7.85
CA PRO A 182 -33.65 12.96 7.54
C PRO A 182 -33.80 12.63 6.05
N ARG A 183 -34.35 11.45 5.75
CA ARG A 183 -34.72 11.04 4.39
C ARG A 183 -35.85 11.94 3.89
N SER A 184 -35.55 12.90 3.04
CA SER A 184 -36.54 13.51 2.14
C SER A 184 -36.86 12.50 1.03
N GLY A 185 -37.94 11.72 1.21
CA GLY A 185 -38.50 10.87 0.15
C GLY A 185 -39.18 11.70 -0.95
N PRO A 186 -39.32 11.16 -2.17
CA PRO A 186 -40.01 11.86 -3.26
C PRO A 186 -41.50 12.07 -2.93
N PRO A 187 -42.13 13.13 -3.45
CA PRO A 187 -43.52 13.46 -3.12
C PRO A 187 -44.47 12.35 -3.58
N ARG A 188 -45.30 11.85 -2.66
CA ARG A 188 -46.38 10.90 -2.97
C ARG A 188 -47.47 11.61 -3.77
N ALA A 189 -47.79 11.08 -4.94
CA ALA A 189 -48.96 11.50 -5.71
C ALA A 189 -50.24 11.26 -4.88
N ARG A 190 -51.05 12.32 -4.72
CA ARG A 190 -52.39 12.25 -4.11
C ARG A 190 -53.33 11.59 -5.12
N THR A 191 -53.93 10.46 -4.76
CA THR A 191 -55.10 9.93 -5.46
C THR A 191 -56.34 10.74 -5.08
N PRO A 192 -57.29 11.00 -6.00
CA PRO A 192 -58.54 11.68 -5.65
C PRO A 192 -59.47 10.75 -4.86
N ARG A 193 -60.11 11.28 -3.81
CA ARG A 193 -61.20 10.61 -3.10
C ARG A 193 -62.46 10.61 -3.97
N PRO A 194 -63.20 9.50 -4.08
CA PRO A 194 -64.53 9.51 -4.68
C PRO A 194 -65.55 10.22 -3.79
N ALA A 195 -66.61 10.72 -4.44
CA ALA A 195 -67.64 11.65 -3.97
C ALA A 195 -68.48 11.14 -2.78
#